data_AF-A0A9D7ZYB5-F1
#
_entry.id   AF-A0A9D7ZYB5-F1
#
_cell.length_a   1.000
_cell.length_b   1.000
_cell.length_c   1.000
_cell.angle_alpha   90.00
_cell.angle_beta   90.00
_cell.angle_gamma   90.00
#
_symmetry.space_group_name_H-M   'P 1'
#
loop_
_entity.id
_entity.type
_entity.pdbx_description
1 polymer ?
#
loop_
_entity_poly.entity_id
_entity_poly.type
_entity_poly.pdbx_seq_one_letter_code
_entity_poly.pdbx_strand_id
1 'polypeptide(L)'
;MSGMQGCYSGRTAQSDPWCSAFWTTPGDTALRVMVDWNIEIIFMFLIGGIVYYHTLSESTTEKILGIPEKWFWAIGYSVFAVFVECLLNIGGHLVWEYPFWNLSFKGVWLIFLFGYFHFYCAVILVISLKTMQKKILTLLIIYAVPIIMNIFAFGFFGWNY
;
A
#
# COMPACT_ATOMS: atom_id res chain seq x y z
N MET A 1 -8.18 -13.92 -25.13
CA MET A 1 -8.82 -12.59 -24.99
C MET A 1 -10.26 -12.65 -24.45
N SER A 2 -10.82 -13.81 -24.07
CA SER A 2 -12.15 -13.92 -23.42
C SER A 2 -12.12 -13.89 -21.89
N GLY A 3 -10.95 -13.95 -21.26
CA GLY A 3 -10.81 -14.02 -19.79
C GLY A 3 -10.87 -12.68 -19.04
N MET A 4 -10.84 -11.54 -19.74
CA MET A 4 -10.84 -10.21 -19.09
C MET A 4 -12.25 -9.60 -18.95
N GLN A 5 -13.27 -10.15 -19.62
CA GLN A 5 -14.64 -9.62 -19.55
C GLN A 5 -15.43 -10.09 -18.32
N GLY A 6 -15.02 -11.18 -17.66
CA GLY A 6 -15.70 -11.71 -16.46
C GLY A 6 -15.51 -10.86 -15.20
N CYS A 7 -14.52 -9.99 -15.18
CA CYS A 7 -14.10 -9.25 -13.99
C CYS A 7 -14.92 -7.99 -13.69
N TYR A 8 -15.62 -7.46 -14.70
CA TYR A 8 -16.35 -6.18 -14.63
C TYR A 8 -17.87 -6.35 -14.54
N SER A 9 -18.36 -7.60 -14.57
CA SER A 9 -19.72 -7.92 -14.17
C SER A 9 -19.68 -8.05 -12.64
N GLY A 10 -20.22 -7.08 -11.90
CA GLY A 10 -20.25 -7.02 -10.43
C GLY A 10 -20.95 -8.19 -9.71
N ARG A 11 -21.12 -9.34 -10.38
CA ARG A 11 -21.64 -10.60 -9.86
C ARG A 11 -20.58 -11.70 -9.73
N THR A 12 -19.36 -11.50 -10.25
CA THR A 12 -18.30 -12.54 -10.35
C THR A 12 -16.93 -12.11 -9.81
N ALA A 13 -16.77 -10.87 -9.32
CA ALA A 13 -15.50 -10.40 -8.74
C ALA A 13 -15.03 -11.21 -7.51
N GLN A 14 -15.92 -12.00 -6.90
CA GLN A 14 -15.63 -12.86 -5.75
C GLN A 14 -15.13 -14.27 -6.11
N SER A 15 -15.17 -14.69 -7.38
CA SER A 15 -14.79 -16.06 -7.78
C SER A 15 -13.48 -16.15 -8.57
N ASP A 16 -13.02 -15.04 -9.14
CA ASP A 16 -11.78 -15.00 -9.94
C ASP A 16 -10.69 -14.21 -9.21
N PRO A 17 -9.73 -14.87 -8.53
CA PRO A 17 -8.69 -14.19 -7.75
C PRO A 17 -7.82 -13.25 -8.60
N TRP A 18 -7.79 -13.46 -9.91
CA TRP A 18 -7.05 -12.62 -10.87
C TRP A 18 -7.61 -11.22 -11.06
N CYS A 19 -8.81 -10.93 -10.54
CA CYS A 19 -9.51 -9.66 -10.71
C CYS A 19 -10.03 -9.05 -9.40
N SER A 20 -9.47 -9.51 -8.30
CA SER A 20 -9.60 -8.83 -7.03
C SER A 20 -8.43 -7.83 -6.90
N ALA A 21 -8.31 -7.10 -5.79
CA ALA A 21 -6.96 -7.11 -5.26
C ALA A 21 -6.59 -6.48 -3.95
N PHE A 22 -5.28 -6.18 -3.88
CA PHE A 22 -4.37 -6.91 -2.95
C PHE A 22 -4.80 -6.84 -1.47
N TRP A 23 -5.56 -5.79 -1.14
CA TRP A 23 -6.25 -5.60 0.12
C TRP A 23 -7.77 -5.47 -0.10
N THR A 24 -8.52 -6.57 -0.07
CA THR A 24 -9.99 -6.51 -0.17
C THR A 24 -10.67 -6.53 1.18
N THR A 25 -11.92 -6.09 1.24
CA THR A 25 -12.75 -6.19 2.45
C THR A 25 -14.10 -6.82 2.11
N PRO A 26 -14.65 -7.66 3.00
CA PRO A 26 -15.91 -8.33 2.73
C PRO A 26 -17.10 -7.37 2.93
N GLY A 27 -18.04 -7.43 1.99
CA GLY A 27 -19.34 -6.73 2.04
C GLY A 27 -19.35 -5.29 1.52
N ASP A 28 -20.55 -4.79 1.25
CA ASP A 28 -20.82 -3.40 0.87
C ASP A 28 -20.78 -2.52 2.12
N THR A 29 -19.59 -2.14 2.56
CA THR A 29 -19.41 -1.30 3.75
C THR A 29 -19.04 0.13 3.37
N ALA A 30 -19.60 1.11 4.07
CA ALA A 30 -19.33 2.54 3.87
C ALA A 30 -17.88 2.98 4.18
N LEU A 31 -17.03 2.05 4.63
CA LEU A 31 -15.63 2.26 4.98
C LEU A 31 -14.68 1.94 3.81
N ARG A 32 -15.19 1.37 2.72
CA ARG A 32 -14.47 1.13 1.47
C ARG A 32 -14.56 2.37 0.58
N VAL A 33 -13.46 3.11 0.49
CA VAL A 33 -13.42 4.40 -0.22
C VAL A 33 -13.01 4.22 -1.69
N MET A 34 -12.15 3.24 -1.97
CA MET A 34 -11.80 2.84 -3.34
C MET A 34 -11.71 1.31 -3.44
N VAL A 35 -11.60 0.80 -4.67
CA VAL A 35 -11.20 -0.60 -4.90
C VAL A 35 -9.83 -0.79 -4.24
N ASP A 36 -9.72 -1.78 -3.36
CA ASP A 36 -8.54 -2.13 -2.55
C ASP A 36 -8.17 -1.20 -1.37
N TRP A 37 -8.86 -0.06 -1.17
CA TRP A 37 -8.47 0.92 -0.15
C TRP A 37 -9.60 1.19 0.84
N ASN A 38 -9.44 0.55 2.00
CA ASN A 38 -10.26 0.76 3.17
C ASN A 38 -9.74 1.88 4.06
N ILE A 39 -10.65 2.54 4.76
CA ILE A 39 -10.30 3.70 5.58
C ILE A 39 -9.28 3.37 6.68
N GLU A 40 -9.31 2.15 7.21
CA GLU A 40 -8.36 1.66 8.21
C GLU A 40 -6.93 1.63 7.67
N ILE A 41 -6.76 1.10 6.46
CA ILE A 41 -5.46 1.01 5.76
C ILE A 41 -4.97 2.41 5.39
N ILE A 42 -5.86 3.28 4.90
CA ILE A 42 -5.57 4.68 4.58
C ILE A 42 -5.04 5.41 5.81
N PHE A 43 -5.75 5.30 6.95
CA PHE A 43 -5.31 5.94 8.19
C PHE A 43 -4.01 5.37 8.71
N MET A 44 -3.78 4.06 8.58
CA MET A 44 -2.50 3.44 8.95
C MET A 44 -1.34 4.03 8.16
N PHE A 45 -1.48 4.21 6.84
CA PHE A 45 -0.44 4.81 6.02
C PHE A 45 -0.27 6.31 6.29
N LEU A 46 -1.37 7.04 6.45
CA LEU A 46 -1.34 8.49 6.68
C LEU A 46 -0.73 8.82 8.04
N ILE A 47 -1.28 8.24 9.11
CA ILE A 47 -0.83 8.47 10.48
C ILE A 47 0.56 7.85 10.66
N GLY A 48 0.77 6.61 10.17
CA GLY A 48 2.06 5.95 10.23
C GLY A 48 3.18 6.73 9.54
N GLY A 49 2.88 7.37 8.40
CA GLY A 49 3.83 8.25 7.71
C GLY A 49 4.18 9.53 8.49
N ILE A 50 3.18 10.18 9.09
CA ILE A 50 3.39 11.38 9.93
C ILE A 50 4.20 11.03 11.19
N VAL A 51 3.81 9.95 11.88
CA VAL A 51 4.50 9.49 13.08
C VAL A 51 5.93 9.08 12.72
N TYR A 52 6.15 8.37 11.61
CA TYR A 52 7.49 8.03 11.13
C TYR A 52 8.35 9.28 10.91
N TYR A 53 7.82 10.31 10.24
CA TYR A 53 8.55 11.56 10.03
C TYR A 53 8.95 12.25 11.35
N HIS A 54 8.04 12.28 12.34
CA HIS A 54 8.32 12.86 13.65
C HIS A 54 9.21 11.99 14.56
N THR A 55 9.32 10.69 14.27
CA THR A 55 10.20 9.79 15.02
C THR A 55 11.67 9.98 14.62
N LEU A 56 11.93 10.49 13.41
CA LEU A 56 13.28 10.69 12.89
C LEU A 56 13.98 11.88 13.57
N SER A 57 15.24 11.69 13.94
CA SER A 57 16.12 12.80 14.32
C SER A 57 16.34 13.75 13.15
N GLU A 58 16.46 15.05 13.44
CA GLU A 58 16.87 16.05 12.45
C GLU A 58 18.27 15.79 11.89
N SER A 59 19.10 15.07 12.66
CA SER A 59 20.47 14.74 12.27
C SER A 59 20.52 13.45 11.43
N THR A 60 21.06 13.58 10.21
CA THR A 60 21.07 12.50 9.21
C THR A 60 22.14 11.42 9.44
N THR A 61 22.91 11.51 10.53
CA THR A 61 24.08 10.66 10.80
C THR A 61 23.85 9.67 11.95
N GLU A 62 22.70 9.76 12.63
CA GLU A 62 22.40 8.90 13.76
C GLU A 62 22.24 7.44 13.33
N LYS A 63 22.91 6.56 14.08
CA LYS A 63 22.88 5.12 13.87
C LYS A 63 22.30 4.48 15.11
N ILE A 64 21.19 3.78 14.93
CA ILE A 64 20.57 2.96 15.98
C ILE A 64 20.99 1.52 15.72
N LEU A 65 21.67 0.90 16.69
CA LEU A 65 22.16 -0.48 16.59
C LEU A 65 23.06 -0.74 15.35
N GLY A 66 23.81 0.27 14.91
CA GLY A 66 24.71 0.18 13.75
C GLY A 66 24.06 0.37 12.38
N ILE A 67 22.72 0.46 12.32
CA ILE A 67 21.93 0.75 11.12
C ILE A 67 21.56 2.23 11.13
N PRO A 68 21.52 2.94 9.98
CA PRO A 68 21.03 4.31 9.96
C PRO A 68 19.59 4.37 10.49
N GLU A 69 19.31 5.31 11.39
CA GLU A 69 18.04 5.44 12.10
C GLU A 69 16.81 5.29 11.20
N LYS A 70 16.84 5.93 10.03
CA LYS A 70 15.78 5.86 9.01
C LYS A 70 15.38 4.43 8.66
N TRP A 71 16.36 3.57 8.41
CA TRP A 71 16.13 2.19 8.03
C TRP A 71 15.64 1.35 9.21
N PHE A 72 16.18 1.62 10.41
CA PHE A 72 15.75 0.95 11.63
C PHE A 72 14.24 1.19 11.88
N TRP A 73 13.82 2.45 11.85
CA TRP A 73 12.40 2.80 12.02
C TRP A 73 11.54 2.30 10.87
N ALA A 74 12.01 2.36 9.62
CA ALA A 74 11.26 1.85 8.48
C ALA A 74 10.94 0.36 8.60
N ILE A 75 11.90 -0.44 9.06
CA ILE A 75 11.68 -1.87 9.34
C ILE A 75 10.68 -2.02 10.49
N GLY A 76 10.87 -1.31 11.60
CA GLY A 76 9.97 -1.39 12.76
C GLY A 76 8.51 -1.05 12.44
N TYR A 77 8.27 0.07 11.77
CA TYR A 77 6.92 0.47 11.34
C TYR A 77 6.34 -0.49 10.29
N SER A 78 7.16 -1.01 9.37
CA SER A 78 6.70 -2.03 8.41
C SER A 78 6.26 -3.32 9.11
N VAL A 79 7.03 -3.80 10.09
CA VAL A 79 6.65 -4.99 10.88
C VAL A 79 5.36 -4.73 11.66
N PHE A 80 5.24 -3.57 12.29
CA PHE A 80 4.03 -3.18 13.01
C PHE A 80 2.81 -3.13 12.08
N ALA A 81 2.97 -2.57 10.89
CA ALA A 81 1.90 -2.47 9.91
C ALA A 81 1.42 -3.85 9.45
N VAL A 82 2.35 -4.75 9.10
CA VAL A 82 2.03 -6.14 8.74
C VAL A 82 1.34 -6.87 9.89
N PHE A 83 1.78 -6.63 11.13
CA PHE A 83 1.15 -7.21 12.31
C PHE A 83 -0.31 -6.78 12.45
N VAL A 84 -0.60 -5.48 12.31
CA VAL A 84 -1.98 -4.97 12.32
C VAL A 84 -2.78 -5.54 11.14
N GLU A 85 -2.18 -5.65 9.95
CA GLU A 85 -2.85 -6.23 8.78
C GLU A 85 -3.24 -7.69 9.02
N CYS A 86 -2.34 -8.50 9.59
CA CYS A 86 -2.65 -9.87 9.98
C CYS A 86 -3.80 -9.94 10.99
N LEU A 87 -3.87 -9.02 11.96
CA LEU A 87 -4.99 -8.95 12.90
C LEU A 87 -6.32 -8.59 12.21
N LEU A 88 -6.30 -7.65 11.27
CA LEU A 88 -7.47 -7.30 10.46
C LEU A 88 -7.91 -8.46 9.57
N ASN A 89 -6.96 -9.25 9.06
CA ASN A 89 -7.25 -10.43 8.26
C ASN A 89 -7.91 -11.54 9.09
N ILE A 90 -7.40 -11.80 10.30
CA ILE A 90 -8.03 -12.74 11.25
C ILE A 90 -9.43 -12.24 11.66
N GLY A 91 -9.58 -10.93 11.86
CA GLY A 91 -10.85 -10.30 12.20
C GLY A 91 -11.88 -10.30 11.07
N GLY A 92 -11.53 -10.81 9.88
CA GLY A 92 -12.41 -10.81 8.71
C GLY A 92 -12.71 -9.40 8.18
N HIS A 93 -11.97 -8.38 8.61
CA HIS A 93 -12.08 -7.02 8.08
C HIS A 93 -11.24 -6.82 6.83
N LEU A 94 -10.27 -7.70 6.59
CA LEU A 94 -9.39 -7.68 5.45
C LEU A 94 -9.32 -9.10 4.88
N VAL A 95 -9.55 -9.27 3.59
CA VAL A 95 -9.53 -10.56 2.91
C VAL A 95 -8.43 -10.51 1.86
N TRP A 96 -7.66 -11.60 1.81
CA TRP A 96 -6.68 -11.78 0.76
C TRP A 96 -7.10 -12.92 -0.16
N GLU A 97 -7.28 -12.59 -1.43
CA GLU A 97 -7.78 -13.52 -2.45
C GLU A 97 -6.65 -14.25 -3.18
N TYR A 98 -5.40 -13.74 -3.12
CA TYR A 98 -4.28 -14.32 -3.87
C TYR A 98 -3.57 -15.45 -3.11
N PRO A 99 -3.22 -16.57 -3.78
CA PRO A 99 -2.56 -17.71 -3.14
C PRO A 99 -1.12 -17.43 -2.67
N PHE A 100 -0.52 -16.31 -3.09
CA PHE A 100 0.78 -15.84 -2.64
C PHE A 100 0.71 -14.65 -1.67
N TRP A 101 -0.49 -14.09 -1.47
CA TRP A 101 -0.78 -12.97 -0.58
C TRP A 101 -1.76 -13.49 0.47
N ASN A 102 -1.26 -14.13 1.54
CA ASN A 102 -2.11 -14.76 2.54
C ASN A 102 -1.39 -14.86 3.90
N LEU A 103 -2.11 -15.32 4.92
CA LEU A 103 -1.66 -15.53 6.31
C LEU A 103 -0.74 -16.74 6.46
N SER A 104 0.20 -16.92 5.53
CA SER A 104 1.27 -17.90 5.62
C SER A 104 2.60 -17.20 5.82
N PHE A 105 3.59 -17.93 6.34
CA PHE A 105 4.94 -17.40 6.53
C PHE A 105 5.46 -16.72 5.25
N LYS A 106 5.35 -17.38 4.09
CA LYS A 106 5.80 -16.80 2.81
C LYS A 106 4.98 -15.58 2.37
N GLY A 107 3.66 -15.61 2.53
CA GLY A 107 2.78 -14.50 2.17
C GLY A 107 3.05 -13.25 3.01
N VAL A 108 3.21 -13.42 4.33
CA VAL A 108 3.52 -12.35 5.27
C VAL A 108 4.85 -11.66 4.94
N TRP A 109 5.88 -12.42 4.55
CA TRP A 109 7.15 -11.82 4.09
C TRP A 109 6.98 -11.00 2.80
N LEU A 110 6.11 -11.44 1.91
CA LEU A 110 5.83 -10.75 0.65
C LEU A 110 5.05 -9.44 0.92
N ILE A 111 4.06 -9.48 1.81
CA ILE A 111 3.32 -8.31 2.33
C ILE A 111 4.27 -7.35 3.03
N PHE A 112 5.20 -7.85 3.84
CA PHE A 112 6.20 -7.01 4.50
C PHE A 112 7.06 -6.25 3.49
N LEU A 113 7.64 -6.95 2.50
CA LEU A 113 8.56 -6.34 1.55
C LEU A 113 7.86 -5.43 0.55
N PHE A 114 6.82 -5.94 -0.12
CA PHE A 114 6.15 -5.25 -1.22
C PHE A 114 4.93 -4.45 -0.78
N GLY A 115 4.29 -4.85 0.32
CA GLY A 115 3.11 -4.17 0.86
C GLY A 115 3.42 -3.00 1.79
N TYR A 116 4.54 -3.01 2.53
CA TYR A 116 4.85 -1.92 3.47
C TYR A 116 6.27 -1.37 3.34
N PHE A 117 7.29 -2.22 3.37
CA PHE A 117 8.68 -1.78 3.42
C PHE A 117 9.07 -0.95 2.19
N HIS A 118 8.55 -1.30 1.02
CA HIS A 118 8.74 -0.52 -0.21
C HIS A 118 8.26 0.93 -0.08
N PHE A 119 7.11 1.16 0.57
CA PHE A 119 6.59 2.52 0.79
C PHE A 119 7.48 3.32 1.73
N TYR A 120 7.97 2.71 2.82
CA TYR A 120 8.93 3.39 3.70
C TYR A 120 10.27 3.67 3.00
N CYS A 121 10.72 2.81 2.08
CA CYS A 121 11.87 3.09 1.23
C CYS A 121 11.65 4.35 0.37
N ALA A 122 10.46 4.49 -0.24
CA ALA A 122 10.10 5.67 -1.00
C ALA A 122 10.08 6.93 -0.12
N VAL A 123 9.56 6.83 1.11
CA VAL A 123 9.59 7.93 2.09
C VAL A 123 11.04 8.31 2.45
N ILE A 124 11.92 7.34 2.71
CA ILE A 124 13.35 7.58 2.97
C ILE A 124 14.00 8.31 1.79
N LEU A 125 13.70 7.90 0.56
CA LEU A 125 14.21 8.54 -0.66
C LEU A 125 13.79 10.01 -0.67
N VAL A 126 12.49 10.29 -0.52
CA VAL A 126 11.95 11.67 -0.54
C VAL A 126 12.55 12.52 0.58
N ILE A 127 12.63 12.01 1.80
CA ILE A 127 13.21 12.73 2.95
C ILE A 127 14.69 13.03 2.73
N SER A 128 15.42 12.13 2.06
CA SER A 128 16.86 12.28 1.82
C SER A 128 17.20 13.25 0.68
N LEU A 129 16.21 13.73 -0.07
CA LEU A 129 16.40 14.80 -1.05
C LEU A 129 16.71 16.13 -0.34
N LYS A 130 17.79 16.80 -0.76
CA LYS A 130 18.27 18.05 -0.14
C LYS A 130 17.40 19.27 -0.45
N THR A 131 16.73 19.30 -1.60
CA THR A 131 15.98 20.48 -2.07
C THR A 131 14.47 20.23 -2.06
N MET A 132 13.71 21.22 -1.60
CA MET A 132 12.24 21.15 -1.58
C MET A 132 11.63 20.95 -2.96
N GLN A 133 12.23 21.55 -4.00
CA GLN A 133 11.81 21.37 -5.39
C GLN A 133 11.85 19.90 -5.82
N LYS A 134 12.90 19.16 -5.43
CA LYS A 134 13.02 17.74 -5.76
C LYS A 134 12.01 16.90 -4.98
N LYS A 135 11.75 17.23 -3.72
CA LYS A 135 10.70 16.57 -2.91
C LYS A 135 9.33 16.72 -3.55
N ILE A 136 8.96 17.94 -3.92
CA ILE A 136 7.69 18.24 -4.60
C ILE A 136 7.61 17.52 -5.95
N LEU A 137 8.68 17.58 -6.75
CA LEU A 137 8.72 16.88 -8.04
C LEU A 137 8.53 15.37 -7.89
N THR A 138 9.20 14.72 -6.93
CA THR A 138 9.02 13.29 -6.68
C THR A 138 7.59 12.97 -6.26
N LEU A 139 6.97 13.78 -5.39
CA LEU A 139 5.57 13.62 -5.03
C LEU A 139 4.65 13.78 -6.24
N LEU A 140 4.86 14.81 -7.06
CA LEU A 140 4.09 15.04 -8.28
C LEU A 140 4.18 13.85 -9.25
N ILE A 141 5.37 13.26 -9.41
CA ILE A 141 5.54 12.07 -10.27
C ILE A 141 4.75 10.88 -9.70
N ILE A 142 4.83 10.63 -8.39
CA ILE A 142 4.10 9.53 -7.73
C ILE A 142 2.59 9.67 -7.92
N TYR A 143 2.04 10.90 -7.83
CA TYR A 143 0.61 11.14 -8.05
C TYR A 143 0.22 11.21 -9.54
N ALA A 144 1.13 11.66 -10.41
CA ALA A 144 0.84 11.78 -11.84
C ALA A 144 0.64 10.40 -12.49
N VAL A 145 1.41 9.39 -12.10
CA VAL A 145 1.29 8.03 -12.65
C VAL A 145 -0.14 7.46 -12.53
N PRO A 146 -0.76 7.35 -11.34
CA PRO A 146 -2.12 6.82 -11.21
C PRO A 146 -3.17 7.71 -11.88
N ILE A 147 -3.00 9.04 -11.89
CA ILE A 147 -3.92 9.95 -12.60
C ILE A 147 -3.89 9.66 -14.11
N ILE A 148 -2.70 9.56 -14.70
CA ILE A 148 -2.51 9.27 -16.11
C ILE A 148 -3.07 7.88 -16.46
N MET A 149 -2.81 6.88 -15.61
CA MET A 149 -3.35 5.53 -15.80
C MET A 149 -4.89 5.53 -15.77
N ASN A 150 -5.51 6.30 -14.87
CA ASN A 150 -6.96 6.44 -14.83
C ASN A 150 -7.52 7.15 -16.07
N ILE A 151 -6.85 8.21 -16.55
CA ILE A 151 -7.25 8.89 -17.79
C ILE A 151 -7.21 7.92 -18.98
N PHE A 152 -6.17 7.08 -19.09
CA PHE A 152 -6.11 6.06 -20.14
C PHE A 152 -7.17 4.97 -19.97
N ALA A 153 -7.40 4.50 -18.74
CA ALA A 153 -8.39 3.48 -18.44
C ALA A 153 -9.82 3.93 -18.81
N PHE A 154 -10.23 5.13 -18.41
CA PHE A 154 -11.54 5.69 -18.75
C PHE A 154 -11.63 6.14 -20.20
N GLY A 155 -10.61 6.86 -20.68
CA GLY A 155 -10.65 7.56 -21.96
C GLY A 155 -10.42 6.66 -23.18
N PHE A 156 -9.52 5.68 -23.06
CA PHE A 156 -9.12 4.84 -24.21
C PHE A 156 -9.61 3.40 -24.09
N PHE A 157 -9.55 2.82 -22.89
CA PHE A 157 -9.95 1.43 -22.65
C PHE A 157 -11.42 1.26 -22.25
N GLY A 158 -12.13 2.36 -21.97
CA GLY A 158 -13.56 2.34 -21.63
C GLY A 158 -13.90 1.62 -20.33
N TRP A 159 -12.94 1.50 -19.41
CA TRP A 159 -13.14 0.82 -18.14
C TRP A 159 -14.07 1.66 -17.25
N ASN A 160 -15.15 1.03 -16.79
CA ASN A 160 -16.07 1.60 -15.81
C ASN A 160 -16.06 0.65 -14.61
N TYR A 161 -15.75 1.17 -13.43
CA TYR A 161 -15.64 0.43 -12.17
C TYR A 161 -16.46 1.13 -11.09
#